data_AF-A0A7S0DXC8-F1
#
_entry.id   AF-A0A7S0DXC8-F1
#
_cell.length_a   1.000
_cell.length_b   1.000
_cell.length_c   1.000
_cell.angle_alpha   90.00
_cell.angle_beta   90.00
_cell.angle_gamma   90.00
#
_symmetry.space_group_name_H-M   'P 1'
#
loop_
_entity.id
_entity.type
_entity.pdbx_description
1 polymer ?
#
loop_
_entity_poly.entity_id
_entity_poly.type
_entity_poly.pdbx_seq_one_letter_code
_entity_poly.pdbx_strand_id
1 'polypeptide(L)'
;MRAQLQNNKTGSMANMSIVSSKTLLIFLFLMCIQASLSLASPANCSTQAAAWSMEGTCGNTTGSSSSGAITDGQGDYSASERCYWRITTAADVEIDFTSFETEELFDKLEVWSCKYWSPEMPCTNCDQVLGSFSGSLGNFSFSAPNSNRTNRCITLAFFTDPMTQFPGFDGRWSLRCPQG
;
A
#
# COMPACT_ATOMS: atom_id res chain seq x y z
N MET A 1 -11.95 18.56 -69.19
CA MET A 1 -12.18 18.61 -67.72
C MET A 1 -12.53 17.19 -67.26
N ARG A 2 -11.64 16.60 -66.44
CA ARG A 2 -11.72 15.37 -65.58
C ARG A 2 -12.43 14.08 -66.05
N ALA A 3 -11.64 12.98 -65.98
CA ALA A 3 -11.94 11.58 -65.57
C ALA A 3 -11.06 10.63 -66.42
N GLN A 4 -10.45 9.51 -66.01
CA GLN A 4 -10.37 8.67 -64.80
C GLN A 4 -9.27 7.58 -65.08
N LEU A 5 -8.81 6.92 -64.01
CA LEU A 5 -8.37 5.50 -63.90
C LEU A 5 -7.04 4.96 -64.51
N GLN A 6 -6.15 4.59 -63.57
CA GLN A 6 -5.57 3.26 -63.30
C GLN A 6 -4.60 2.52 -64.25
N ASN A 7 -3.50 2.09 -63.60
CA ASN A 7 -2.83 0.77 -63.60
C ASN A 7 -1.49 0.55 -64.34
N ASN A 8 -0.62 -0.11 -63.56
CA ASN A 8 0.47 -1.03 -63.88
C ASN A 8 1.79 -0.51 -64.46
N LYS A 9 2.86 -0.70 -63.68
CA LYS A 9 4.09 -1.30 -64.22
C LYS A 9 4.80 -2.19 -63.19
N THR A 10 4.98 -3.43 -63.63
CA THR A 10 5.70 -4.55 -63.07
C THR A 10 7.21 -4.40 -63.22
N GLY A 11 7.98 -4.88 -62.24
CA GLY A 11 9.43 -5.10 -62.31
C GLY A 11 9.80 -6.16 -61.27
N SER A 12 9.75 -7.44 -61.67
CA SER A 12 10.90 -8.27 -62.07
C SER A 12 11.74 -8.73 -60.87
N MET A 13 11.49 -9.98 -60.47
CA MET A 13 12.19 -10.70 -59.42
C MET A 13 13.59 -11.12 -59.90
N ALA A 14 14.63 -10.63 -59.23
CA ALA A 14 15.96 -11.21 -59.33
C ALA A 14 16.09 -12.36 -58.33
N ASN A 15 16.31 -13.56 -58.85
CA ASN A 15 16.70 -14.74 -58.09
C ASN A 15 18.04 -14.50 -57.40
N MET A 16 18.05 -14.44 -56.07
CA MET A 16 19.27 -14.51 -55.28
C MET A 16 19.38 -15.92 -54.68
N SER A 17 20.24 -16.74 -55.27
CA SER A 17 20.63 -18.05 -54.73
C SER A 17 21.43 -17.85 -53.46
N ILE A 18 20.88 -18.25 -52.31
CA ILE A 18 21.60 -18.31 -51.04
C ILE A 18 22.21 -19.71 -50.93
N VAL A 19 23.54 -19.77 -50.97
CA VAL A 19 24.31 -20.99 -50.72
C VAL A 19 24.21 -21.31 -49.23
N SER A 20 23.53 -22.42 -48.93
CA SER A 20 23.31 -22.92 -47.57
C SER A 20 24.61 -23.44 -46.95
N SER A 21 25.14 -22.70 -45.97
CA SER A 21 26.07 -23.27 -44.99
C SER A 21 25.27 -23.71 -43.78
N LYS A 22 25.17 -25.04 -43.58
CA LYS A 22 24.41 -25.68 -42.49
C LYS A 22 24.88 -25.29 -41.07
N THR A 23 25.91 -24.47 -40.94
CA THR A 23 26.45 -24.04 -39.64
C THR A 23 25.93 -22.67 -39.19
N LEU A 24 25.30 -21.88 -40.08
CA LEU A 24 24.91 -20.49 -39.76
C LEU A 24 23.40 -20.30 -39.52
N LEU A 25 22.57 -21.32 -39.75
CA LEU A 25 21.11 -21.24 -39.60
C LEU A 25 20.59 -21.60 -38.20
N ILE A 26 21.45 -22.05 -37.28
CA ILE A 26 21.06 -22.37 -35.89
C ILE A 26 21.20 -21.15 -34.97
N PHE A 27 21.96 -20.13 -35.36
CA PHE A 27 22.13 -18.91 -34.55
C PHE A 27 20.99 -17.89 -34.69
N LEU A 28 20.14 -17.99 -35.71
CA LEU A 28 19.01 -17.07 -35.91
C LEU A 28 17.69 -17.52 -35.24
N PHE A 29 17.67 -18.69 -34.61
CA PHE A 29 16.59 -19.12 -33.71
C PHE A 29 16.93 -18.91 -32.22
N LEU A 30 18.04 -18.21 -31.94
CA LEU A 30 18.48 -17.82 -30.60
C LEU A 30 18.57 -16.29 -30.43
N MET A 31 17.87 -15.51 -31.26
CA MET A 31 17.40 -14.19 -30.83
C MET A 31 16.12 -14.40 -30.05
N CYS A 32 16.36 -14.96 -28.86
CA CYS A 32 15.44 -15.19 -27.79
C CYS A 32 14.57 -13.95 -27.62
N ILE A 33 13.26 -14.19 -27.58
CA ILE A 33 12.24 -13.32 -27.02
C ILE A 33 12.84 -12.63 -25.80
N GLN A 34 13.35 -11.39 -25.96
CA GLN A 34 13.51 -10.51 -24.82
C GLN A 34 12.11 -10.03 -24.48
N ALA A 35 11.30 -10.95 -23.95
CA ALA A 35 10.43 -10.62 -22.87
C ALA A 35 11.35 -9.95 -21.86
N SER A 36 11.20 -8.65 -21.71
CA SER A 36 11.65 -7.92 -20.54
C SER A 36 10.96 -8.55 -19.34
N LEU A 37 11.48 -9.70 -18.90
CA LEU A 37 11.40 -10.15 -17.52
C LEU A 37 12.16 -9.10 -16.74
N SER A 38 11.48 -8.01 -16.38
CA SER A 38 11.87 -7.27 -15.20
C SER A 38 11.75 -8.28 -14.06
N LEU A 39 12.85 -8.92 -13.70
CA LEU A 39 12.99 -9.44 -12.35
C LEU A 39 12.82 -8.20 -11.47
N ALA A 40 11.60 -7.98 -10.98
CA ALA A 40 11.39 -7.08 -9.87
C ALA A 40 12.33 -7.62 -8.80
N SER A 41 13.42 -6.88 -8.53
CA SER A 41 14.22 -7.12 -7.34
C SER A 41 13.23 -7.29 -6.17
N PRO A 42 13.46 -8.22 -5.22
CA PRO A 42 12.68 -8.22 -3.99
C PRO A 42 12.68 -6.77 -3.49
N ALA A 43 11.48 -6.19 -3.37
CA ALA A 43 11.32 -4.77 -3.10
C ALA A 43 12.01 -4.49 -1.76
N ASN A 44 13.15 -3.81 -1.79
CA ASN A 44 13.88 -3.50 -0.58
C ASN A 44 13.12 -2.35 0.11
N CYS A 45 12.52 -2.64 1.28
CA CYS A 45 11.62 -1.73 1.99
C CYS A 45 12.27 -0.37 2.33
N SER A 46 13.60 -0.30 2.33
CA SER A 46 14.35 0.95 2.56
C SER A 46 14.04 2.05 1.53
N THR A 47 13.47 1.71 0.37
CA THR A 47 13.09 2.67 -0.67
C THR A 47 11.59 2.85 -0.83
N GLN A 48 10.77 2.04 -0.13
CA GLN A 48 9.32 2.15 -0.20
C GLN A 48 8.83 3.20 0.80
N ALA A 49 8.00 4.12 0.33
CA ALA A 49 7.28 5.05 1.20
C ALA A 49 5.77 4.81 1.06
N ALA A 50 5.07 4.86 2.18
CA ALA A 50 3.62 4.95 2.21
C ALA A 50 3.22 6.43 2.25
N ALA A 51 2.13 6.77 1.56
CA ALA A 51 1.44 8.01 1.86
C ALA A 51 0.67 7.82 3.16
N TRP A 52 0.77 8.77 4.09
CA TRP A 52 0.05 8.69 5.36
C TRP A 52 -0.65 10.00 5.70
N SER A 53 -1.72 9.91 6.48
CA SER A 53 -2.40 11.06 7.07
C SER A 53 -2.86 10.76 8.50
N MET A 54 -2.86 11.80 9.33
CA MET A 54 -3.47 11.84 10.66
C MET A 54 -4.61 12.86 10.59
N GLU A 55 -5.82 12.43 10.94
CA GLU A 55 -7.05 13.20 10.76
C GLU A 55 -7.96 13.05 12.00
N GLY A 56 -8.88 14.00 12.18
CA GLY A 56 -9.83 13.99 13.29
C GLY A 56 -9.36 14.84 14.48
N THR A 57 -9.62 14.39 15.70
CA THR A 57 -9.31 15.16 16.92
C THR A 57 -7.81 15.18 17.25
N CYS A 58 -7.03 14.20 16.78
CA CYS A 58 -5.57 14.16 16.95
C CYS A 58 -4.80 15.12 16.03
N GLY A 59 -5.48 15.76 15.05
CA GLY A 59 -4.89 16.78 14.19
C GLY A 59 -5.20 16.57 12.71
N ASN A 60 -4.48 17.29 11.86
CA ASN A 60 -4.60 17.22 10.41
C ASN A 60 -3.22 17.35 9.78
N THR A 61 -2.50 16.24 9.67
CA THR A 61 -1.17 16.19 9.07
C THR A 61 -1.08 15.09 8.02
N THR A 62 -0.25 15.29 7.00
CA THR A 62 -0.05 14.33 5.93
C THR A 62 1.43 14.24 5.61
N GLY A 63 1.88 13.07 5.17
CA GLY A 63 3.27 12.90 4.78
C GLY A 63 3.50 11.66 3.93
N SER A 64 4.78 11.41 3.66
CA SER A 64 5.22 10.18 3.01
C SER A 64 6.49 9.68 3.69
N SER A 65 6.45 8.43 4.15
CA SER A 65 7.55 7.79 4.88
C SER A 65 7.40 6.26 4.89
N SER A 66 8.43 5.52 5.28
CA SER A 66 8.37 4.07 5.51
C SER A 66 7.94 3.69 6.93
N SER A 67 7.85 4.69 7.81
CA SER A 67 7.45 4.55 9.21
C SER A 67 6.92 5.87 9.76
N GLY A 68 6.22 5.81 10.89
CA GLY A 68 5.71 7.00 11.57
C GLY A 68 5.22 6.70 12.98
N ALA A 69 4.78 7.73 13.69
CA ALA A 69 4.22 7.61 15.03
C ALA A 69 2.69 7.44 15.00
N ILE A 70 2.16 6.76 16.02
CA ILE A 70 0.74 6.60 16.32
C ILE A 70 0.61 6.86 17.82
N THR A 71 0.04 8.01 18.18
CA THR A 71 -0.11 8.41 19.58
C THR A 71 -1.31 9.35 19.72
N ASP A 72 -2.07 9.20 20.80
CA ASP A 72 -3.14 10.11 21.18
C ASP A 72 -2.62 11.44 21.78
N GLY A 73 -1.36 11.49 22.21
CA GLY A 73 -0.70 12.72 22.64
C GLY A 73 0.06 12.57 23.96
N GLN A 74 0.14 13.66 24.71
CA GLN A 74 0.74 13.67 26.06
C GLN A 74 -0.33 13.74 27.13
N GLY A 75 -0.18 12.92 28.17
CA GLY A 75 -1.14 12.83 29.27
C GLY A 75 -2.23 11.82 28.97
N ASP A 76 -3.36 11.93 29.65
CA ASP A 76 -4.51 11.10 29.36
C ASP A 76 -5.15 11.54 28.02
N TYR A 77 -5.68 10.59 27.24
CA TYR A 77 -6.39 10.91 26.00
C TYR A 77 -7.62 11.79 26.26
N SER A 78 -8.12 12.52 25.26
CA SER A 78 -9.34 13.33 25.45
C SER A 78 -10.63 12.50 25.38
N ALA A 79 -11.66 12.99 26.05
CA ALA A 79 -13.01 12.45 25.97
C ALA A 79 -13.63 12.68 24.58
N SER A 80 -14.48 11.74 24.15
CA SER A 80 -15.22 11.82 22.87
C SER A 80 -14.34 12.03 21.63
N GLU A 81 -13.12 11.51 21.65
CA GLU A 81 -12.17 11.58 20.55
C GLU A 81 -12.55 10.68 19.39
N ARG A 82 -12.20 11.15 18.20
CA ARG A 82 -12.23 10.39 16.95
C ARG A 82 -10.98 10.71 16.17
N CYS A 83 -9.99 9.84 16.33
CA CYS A 83 -8.66 10.01 15.77
C CYS A 83 -8.40 8.94 14.72
N TYR A 84 -7.82 9.33 13.59
CA TYR A 84 -7.56 8.42 12.48
C TYR A 84 -6.13 8.56 11.97
N TRP A 85 -5.44 7.43 11.81
CA TRP A 85 -4.17 7.34 11.09
C TRP A 85 -4.37 6.45 9.88
N ARG A 86 -4.24 7.04 8.69
CA ARG A 86 -4.37 6.32 7.43
C ARG A 86 -2.99 6.10 6.82
N ILE A 87 -2.70 4.86 6.43
CA ILE A 87 -1.45 4.45 5.80
C ILE A 87 -1.82 3.77 4.46
N THR A 88 -1.55 4.46 3.36
CA THR A 88 -1.78 3.95 2.00
C THR A 88 -0.50 3.34 1.47
N THR A 89 -0.50 2.01 1.34
CA THR A 89 0.67 1.21 0.95
C THR A 89 0.24 -0.09 0.27
N ALA A 90 1.18 -0.78 -0.38
CA ALA A 90 0.99 -2.13 -0.90
C ALA A 90 1.73 -3.20 -0.08
N ALA A 91 2.49 -2.78 0.94
CA ALA A 91 3.17 -3.67 1.87
C ALA A 91 2.30 -3.93 3.12
N ASP A 92 2.61 -4.99 3.87
CA ASP A 92 2.06 -5.18 5.21
C ASP A 92 2.54 -4.04 6.14
N VAL A 93 1.78 -3.75 7.18
CA VAL A 93 2.14 -2.72 8.16
C VAL A 93 2.32 -3.37 9.53
N GLU A 94 3.50 -3.22 10.13
CA GLU A 94 3.72 -3.56 11.52
C GLU A 94 3.44 -2.33 12.38
N ILE A 95 2.73 -2.54 13.49
CA ILE A 95 2.40 -1.51 14.47
C ILE A 95 2.96 -1.99 15.81
N ASP A 96 3.82 -1.18 16.42
CA ASP A 96 4.49 -1.47 17.67
C ASP A 96 4.10 -0.43 18.71
N PHE A 97 3.41 -0.86 19.78
CA PHE A 97 3.08 -0.02 20.92
C PHE A 97 4.10 -0.21 22.03
N THR A 98 4.62 0.90 22.53
CA THR A 98 5.47 0.94 23.73
C THR A 98 4.66 1.06 25.01
N SER A 99 3.44 1.61 24.91
CA SER A 99 2.45 1.68 25.98
C SER A 99 1.04 1.65 25.40
N PHE A 100 0.10 1.07 26.15
CA PHE A 100 -1.31 1.03 25.78
C PHE A 100 -2.17 0.81 27.02
N GLU A 101 -2.88 1.86 27.43
CA GLU A 101 -3.86 1.86 28.52
C GLU A 101 -5.07 2.70 28.12
N THR A 102 -6.18 2.03 27.82
CA THR A 102 -7.48 2.67 27.54
C THR A 102 -8.57 2.09 28.44
N GLU A 103 -9.75 2.73 28.48
CA GLU A 103 -10.91 2.13 29.14
C GLU A 103 -11.30 0.83 28.44
N GLU A 104 -11.33 -0.27 29.21
CA GLU A 104 -11.62 -1.59 28.67
C GLU A 104 -13.05 -1.63 28.09
N LEU A 105 -13.20 -2.16 26.87
CA LEU A 105 -14.46 -2.31 26.13
C LEU A 105 -15.12 -1.02 25.61
N PHE A 106 -14.87 0.14 26.20
CA PHE A 106 -15.51 1.40 25.83
C PHE A 106 -14.64 2.22 24.87
N ASP A 107 -13.34 2.33 25.17
CA ASP A 107 -12.40 3.09 24.37
C ASP A 107 -11.53 2.15 23.55
N LYS A 108 -11.62 2.30 22.22
CA LYS A 108 -11.11 1.31 21.28
C LYS A 108 -10.18 1.92 20.28
N LEU A 109 -9.01 1.31 20.16
CA LEU A 109 -8.18 1.44 18.96
C LEU A 109 -8.46 0.26 18.05
N GLU A 110 -8.96 0.53 16.86
CA GLU A 110 -9.24 -0.48 15.86
C GLU A 110 -8.34 -0.31 14.64
N VAL A 111 -7.88 -1.43 14.09
CA VAL A 111 -7.10 -1.46 12.85
C VAL A 111 -7.98 -2.01 11.75
N TRP A 112 -8.20 -1.22 10.71
CA TRP A 112 -9.12 -1.47 9.63
C TRP A 112 -8.36 -1.64 8.33
N SER A 113 -8.96 -2.41 7.43
CA SER A 113 -8.48 -2.58 6.07
C SER A 113 -9.51 -2.03 5.09
N CYS A 114 -9.16 -0.92 4.42
CA CYS A 114 -10.13 -0.11 3.70
C CYS A 114 -9.81 -0.06 2.20
N LYS A 115 -10.83 -0.30 1.37
CA LYS A 115 -10.73 -0.16 -0.09
C LYS A 115 -11.03 1.25 -0.57
N TYR A 116 -11.89 1.96 0.15
CA TYR A 116 -12.24 3.34 -0.15
C TYR A 116 -12.11 4.18 1.11
N TRP A 117 -11.53 5.37 0.95
CA TRP A 117 -11.47 6.40 1.98
C TRP A 117 -12.28 7.61 1.54
N SER A 118 -13.05 8.19 2.46
CA SER A 118 -13.62 9.53 2.30
C SER A 118 -13.44 10.34 3.57
N PRO A 119 -13.09 11.63 3.49
CA PRO A 119 -12.96 12.49 4.67
C PRO A 119 -14.29 12.68 5.41
N GLU A 120 -15.44 12.55 4.74
CA GLU A 120 -16.75 12.62 5.39
C GLU A 120 -17.10 11.35 6.20
N MET A 121 -16.50 10.22 5.84
CA MET A 121 -16.74 8.92 6.43
C MET A 121 -15.44 8.10 6.38
N PRO A 122 -14.49 8.36 7.30
CA PRO A 122 -13.14 7.79 7.25
C PRO A 122 -13.11 6.26 7.24
N CYS A 123 -14.16 5.56 7.70
CA CYS A 123 -14.16 4.10 7.73
C CYS A 123 -15.44 3.40 7.26
N THR A 124 -16.44 4.11 6.72
CA THR A 124 -17.75 3.49 6.44
C THR A 124 -17.75 2.54 5.23
N ASN A 125 -16.71 2.60 4.40
CA ASN A 125 -16.47 1.68 3.27
C ASN A 125 -15.25 0.79 3.50
N CYS A 126 -14.87 0.57 4.76
CA CYS A 126 -13.83 -0.40 5.07
C CYS A 126 -14.41 -1.82 5.02
N ASP A 127 -13.66 -2.73 4.41
CA ASP A 127 -14.18 -4.07 4.13
C ASP A 127 -14.07 -4.99 5.36
N GLN A 128 -13.17 -4.67 6.31
CA GLN A 128 -12.80 -5.56 7.41
C GLN A 128 -12.08 -4.83 8.56
N VAL A 129 -12.47 -5.14 9.81
CA VAL A 129 -11.66 -4.87 11.02
C VAL A 129 -10.64 -6.00 11.17
N LEU A 130 -9.36 -5.65 11.20
CA LEU A 130 -8.23 -6.56 11.36
C LEU A 130 -7.86 -6.78 12.84
N GLY A 131 -8.06 -5.77 13.68
CA GLY A 131 -7.80 -5.82 15.12
C GLY A 131 -8.63 -4.77 15.87
N SER A 132 -8.96 -5.06 17.13
CA SER A 132 -9.69 -4.16 18.04
C SER A 132 -9.07 -4.32 19.42
N PHE A 133 -8.56 -3.22 19.97
CA PHE A 133 -7.75 -3.18 21.19
C PHE A 133 -8.34 -2.20 22.18
N SER A 134 -8.40 -2.61 23.44
CA SER A 134 -8.85 -1.79 24.58
C SER A 134 -8.25 -2.33 25.88
N GLY A 135 -8.23 -1.53 26.93
CA GLY A 135 -7.74 -1.94 28.25
C GLY A 135 -6.24 -1.72 28.42
N SER A 136 -5.64 -2.43 29.40
CA SER A 136 -4.22 -2.33 29.75
C SER A 136 -3.40 -3.43 29.07
N LEU A 137 -2.94 -3.17 27.85
CA LEU A 137 -2.14 -4.13 27.07
C LEU A 137 -0.62 -3.92 27.24
N GLY A 138 -0.20 -2.75 27.72
CA GLY A 138 1.23 -2.43 27.89
C GLY A 138 1.95 -2.38 26.53
N ASN A 139 3.03 -3.13 26.39
CA ASN A 139 3.79 -3.20 25.14
C ASN A 139 3.35 -4.40 24.27
N PHE A 140 3.03 -4.15 23.01
CA PHE A 140 2.68 -5.21 22.08
C PHE A 140 2.87 -4.78 20.63
N SER A 141 2.90 -5.76 19.73
CA SER A 141 2.99 -5.54 18.29
C SER A 141 1.80 -6.18 17.57
N PHE A 142 1.37 -5.56 16.48
CA PHE A 142 0.32 -6.06 15.61
C PHE A 142 0.72 -5.94 14.14
N SER A 143 0.55 -7.04 13.40
CA SER A 143 0.80 -7.08 11.96
C SER A 143 -0.51 -6.93 11.19
N ALA A 144 -0.64 -5.84 10.44
CA ALA A 144 -1.79 -5.55 9.59
C ALA A 144 -1.49 -6.00 8.15
N PRO A 145 -2.03 -7.13 7.68
CA PRO A 145 -1.78 -7.64 6.34
C PRO A 145 -2.42 -6.74 5.28
N ASN A 146 -1.63 -6.37 4.29
CA ASN A 146 -2.04 -5.54 3.16
C ASN A 146 -1.30 -5.87 1.85
N SER A 147 -0.27 -6.72 1.93
CA SER A 147 0.43 -7.30 0.79
C SER A 147 -0.54 -7.95 -0.20
N ASN A 148 -0.24 -7.81 -1.49
CA ASN A 148 -1.06 -8.30 -2.62
C ASN A 148 -2.44 -7.65 -2.79
N ARG A 149 -2.72 -6.54 -2.11
CA ARG A 149 -3.99 -5.81 -2.28
C ARG A 149 -3.73 -4.42 -2.87
N THR A 150 -4.17 -4.20 -4.11
CA THR A 150 -4.06 -2.91 -4.78
C THR A 150 -5.13 -1.94 -4.28
N ASN A 151 -4.78 -0.66 -4.15
CA ASN A 151 -5.70 0.42 -3.76
C ASN A 151 -6.36 0.22 -2.38
N ARG A 152 -5.61 -0.28 -1.39
CA ARG A 152 -6.09 -0.40 -0.01
C ARG A 152 -5.22 0.40 0.94
N CYS A 153 -5.83 0.88 2.02
CA CYS A 153 -5.14 1.50 3.13
C CYS A 153 -5.37 0.72 4.42
N ILE A 154 -4.39 0.80 5.31
CA ILE A 154 -4.53 0.44 6.71
C ILE A 154 -4.95 1.71 7.44
N THR A 155 -6.05 1.65 8.17
CA THR A 155 -6.52 2.77 9.00
C THR A 155 -6.52 2.32 10.44
N LEU A 156 -5.83 3.07 11.30
CA LEU A 156 -6.02 2.98 12.74
C LEU A 156 -7.05 4.02 13.14
N ALA A 157 -8.08 3.59 13.86
CA ALA A 157 -9.18 4.44 14.30
C ALA A 157 -9.32 4.32 15.82
N PHE A 158 -9.10 5.43 16.52
CA PHE A 158 -9.29 5.52 17.96
C PHE A 158 -10.59 6.26 18.26
N PHE A 159 -11.44 5.61 19.04
CA PHE A 159 -12.72 6.12 19.48
C PHE A 159 -12.76 6.11 20.99
N THR A 160 -13.12 7.25 21.57
CA THR A 160 -13.38 7.32 23.01
C THR A 160 -14.80 7.74 23.29
N ASP A 161 -15.31 7.28 24.43
CA ASP A 161 -16.57 7.74 24.96
C ASP A 161 -16.37 9.04 25.79
N PRO A 162 -17.45 9.68 26.29
CA PRO A 162 -17.34 10.91 27.07
C PRO A 162 -16.79 10.73 28.50
N MET A 163 -16.59 9.50 28.95
CA MET A 163 -16.28 9.11 30.32
C MET A 163 -14.87 8.50 30.39
N THR A 164 -14.37 8.29 31.62
CA THR A 164 -13.07 7.71 32.00
C THR A 164 -11.93 7.81 30.98
N GLN A 165 -10.94 8.66 31.26
CA GLN A 165 -9.71 8.72 30.46
C GLN A 165 -8.54 8.07 31.19
N PHE A 166 -7.63 7.49 30.41
CA PHE A 166 -6.40 6.84 30.87
C PHE A 166 -5.20 7.39 30.06
N PRO A 167 -3.95 7.02 30.39
CA PRO A 167 -2.76 7.55 29.73
C PRO A 167 -2.64 7.28 28.21
N GLY A 168 -3.53 6.49 27.62
CA GLY A 168 -3.59 6.29 26.17
C GLY A 168 -2.52 5.36 25.64
N PHE A 169 -1.96 5.69 24.48
CA PHE A 169 -0.98 4.87 23.78
C PHE A 169 0.13 5.67 23.11
N ASP A 170 1.32 5.10 23.14
CA ASP A 170 2.44 5.54 22.30
C ASP A 170 2.91 4.36 21.47
N GLY A 171 2.95 4.55 20.15
CA GLY A 171 3.30 3.52 19.21
C GLY A 171 3.85 4.07 17.91
N ARG A 172 4.29 3.14 17.07
CA ARG A 172 4.86 3.43 15.75
C ARG A 172 4.38 2.43 14.74
N TRP A 173 4.30 2.85 13.48
CA TRP A 173 4.10 1.95 12.36
C TRP A 173 5.36 1.87 11.50
N SER A 174 5.54 0.75 10.82
CA SER A 174 6.55 0.57 9.79
C SER A 174 6.08 -0.39 8.69
N LEU A 175 6.59 -0.22 7.47
CA LEU A 175 6.30 -1.13 6.38
C LEU A 175 7.06 -2.45 6.53
N ARG A 176 6.35 -3.57 6.33
CA ARG A 176 6.92 -4.90 6.19
C ARG A 176 6.75 -5.38 4.75
N CYS A 177 7.86 -5.40 4.03
CA CYS A 177 7.88 -5.87 2.66
C CYS A 177 7.82 -7.41 2.61
N PRO A 178 7.14 -7.99 1.61
CA PRO A 178 7.23 -9.42 1.34
C PRO A 178 8.70 -9.80 1.15
N GLN A 179 9.20 -10.76 1.92
CA GLN A 179 10.48 -11.38 1.63
C GLN A 179 10.28 -12.21 0.35
N GLY A 180 10.94 -11.78 -0.73
CA GLY A 180 10.90 -12.48 -2.02
C GLY A 180 11.60 -13.84 -1.98
#